data_AF-A0A1Y3BEF2-F1
#
_entry.id   AF-A0A1Y3BEF2-F1
#
_cell.length_a   1.000
_cell.length_b   1.000
_cell.length_c   1.000
_cell.angle_alpha   90.00
_cell.angle_beta   90.00
_cell.angle_gamma   90.00
#
_symmetry.space_group_name_H-M   'P 1'
#
loop_
_entity.id
_entity.type
_entity.pdbx_description
1 polymer ?
#
loop_
_entity_poly.entity_id
_entity_poly.type
_entity_poly.pdbx_seq_one_letter_code
_entity_poly.pdbx_strand_id
1 'polypeptide(L)'
;MELARLLHQYRCRLNTTIMFVLFDMEEDGLVGSKHFVKNYLIPIVIGKHRLPIKGAIIMDMLLEYDPTIGSQLVHGIGNHLPQWRDRVRQNQFRGDFAAVWARHDVDSKLFQTLQSNWQNEHKYKLFLMDIPLPKLGRHLTFGLESKKLSPYSTFLRSDHSSFWYPHSIKNETINAILLTDLGPWRRKVANKYHSSMDNSKLLSRSNLLFLKNCIDSIMKTILDIGNGFCQQNE
;
A
#
# COMPACT_ATOMS: atom_id res chain seq x y z
N MET A 1 5.22 11.42 -6.36
CA MET A 1 5.45 12.68 -7.10
C MET A 1 4.77 12.69 -8.47
N GLU A 2 4.95 11.66 -9.30
CA GLU A 2 4.35 11.63 -10.65
C GLU A 2 2.82 11.75 -10.66
N LEU A 3 2.12 11.11 -9.72
CA LEU A 3 0.66 11.28 -9.55
C LEU A 3 0.24 12.75 -9.41
N ALA A 4 0.94 13.53 -8.57
CA ALA A 4 0.64 14.94 -8.38
C ALA A 4 0.88 15.75 -9.67
N ARG A 5 1.98 15.43 -10.38
CA ARG A 5 2.30 16.04 -11.68
C ARG A 5 1.21 15.77 -12.71
N LEU A 6 0.72 14.54 -12.81
CA LEU A 6 -0.33 14.15 -13.75
C LEU A 6 -1.68 14.79 -13.41
N LEU A 7 -2.09 14.78 -12.14
CA LEU A 7 -3.32 15.45 -11.71
C LEU A 7 -3.32 16.93 -12.04
N HIS A 8 -2.18 17.60 -11.86
CA HIS A 8 -2.00 18.99 -12.25
C HIS A 8 -2.01 19.18 -13.77
N GLN A 9 -1.22 18.40 -14.50
CA GLN A 9 -1.09 18.49 -15.96
C GLN A 9 -2.45 18.31 -16.67
N TYR A 10 -3.26 17.35 -16.24
CA TYR A 10 -4.59 17.09 -16.79
C TYR A 10 -5.70 17.90 -16.13
N ARG A 11 -5.34 18.90 -15.31
CA ARG A 11 -6.25 19.84 -14.65
C ARG A 11 -7.40 19.13 -13.94
N CYS A 12 -7.08 18.05 -13.24
CA CYS A 12 -8.08 17.24 -12.56
C CYS A 12 -8.73 18.01 -11.40
N ARG A 13 -10.04 17.83 -11.27
CA ARG A 13 -10.87 18.42 -10.21
C ARG A 13 -11.49 17.30 -9.39
N LEU A 14 -11.51 17.46 -8.07
CA LEU A 14 -12.06 16.48 -7.14
C LEU A 14 -12.96 17.17 -6.12
N ASN A 15 -14.00 16.47 -5.67
CA ASN A 15 -14.88 16.90 -4.59
C ASN A 15 -14.32 16.51 -3.21
N THR A 16 -13.05 16.12 -3.14
CA THR A 16 -12.39 15.65 -1.92
C THR A 16 -10.96 16.15 -1.90
N THR A 17 -10.49 16.54 -0.73
CA THR A 17 -9.09 16.91 -0.50
C THR A 17 -8.21 15.67 -0.60
N ILE A 18 -7.16 15.77 -1.42
CA ILE A 18 -6.08 14.76 -1.47
C ILE A 18 -4.89 15.31 -0.71
N MET A 19 -4.28 14.45 0.11
CA MET A 19 -3.00 14.73 0.75
C MET A 19 -1.94 13.83 0.12
N PHE A 20 -0.90 14.42 -0.47
CA PHE A 20 0.31 13.71 -0.84
C PHE A 20 1.31 13.88 0.31
N VAL A 21 1.68 12.76 0.94
CA VAL A 21 2.55 12.77 2.11
C VAL A 21 3.75 11.88 1.82
N LEU A 22 4.93 12.39 2.16
CA LEU A 22 6.19 11.64 2.17
C LEU A 22 6.59 11.49 3.62
N PHE A 23 6.66 10.26 4.10
CA PHE A 23 7.02 9.97 5.48
C PHE A 23 8.53 9.85 5.62
N ASP A 24 9.08 10.48 6.65
CA ASP A 24 10.46 10.35 7.06
C ASP A 24 10.61 9.22 8.09
N MET A 25 11.82 8.67 8.20
CA MET A 25 12.20 7.71 9.24
C MET A 25 11.24 6.50 9.33
N GLU A 26 10.82 5.98 8.17
CA GLU A 26 10.07 4.73 8.05
C GLU A 26 10.90 3.57 8.64
N GLU A 27 12.16 3.49 8.22
CA GLU A 27 13.10 2.43 8.63
C GLU A 27 13.51 2.50 10.11
N ASP A 28 13.32 3.65 10.77
CA ASP A 28 13.53 3.84 12.21
C ASP A 28 12.25 3.54 13.02
N GLY A 29 11.30 2.80 12.45
CA GLY A 29 10.08 2.36 13.11
C GLY A 29 8.88 3.27 12.86
N LEU A 30 8.73 3.76 11.63
CA LEU A 30 7.55 4.47 11.13
C LEU A 30 7.31 5.80 11.82
N VAL A 31 8.38 6.52 12.17
CA VAL A 31 8.31 7.71 13.03
C VAL A 31 7.46 8.79 12.38
N GLY A 32 7.71 9.10 11.11
CA GLY A 32 6.99 10.13 10.36
C GLY A 32 5.49 9.84 10.22
N SER A 33 5.13 8.62 9.79
CA SER A 33 3.73 8.24 9.62
C SER A 33 2.98 8.16 10.95
N LYS A 34 3.60 7.63 12.02
CA LYS A 34 3.01 7.61 13.36
C LYS A 34 2.73 9.03 13.83
N HIS A 35 3.68 9.94 13.66
CA HIS A 35 3.52 11.34 14.05
C HIS A 35 2.39 12.00 13.24
N PHE A 36 2.40 11.86 11.92
CA PHE A 36 1.38 12.41 11.04
C PHE A 36 -0.01 11.90 11.40
N VAL A 37 -0.21 10.59 11.51
CA VAL A 37 -1.53 10.04 11.78
C VAL A 37 -2.03 10.44 13.17
N LYS A 38 -1.18 10.35 14.19
CA LYS A 38 -1.56 10.62 15.58
C LYS A 38 -1.80 12.11 15.84
N ASN A 39 -0.92 12.98 15.36
CA ASN A 39 -0.88 14.39 15.78
C ASN A 39 -1.52 15.34 14.76
N TYR A 40 -1.67 14.91 13.51
CA TYR A 40 -2.30 15.74 12.46
C TYR A 40 -3.63 15.14 12.01
N LEU A 41 -3.64 13.88 11.57
CA LEU A 41 -4.79 13.31 10.89
C LEU A 41 -5.94 12.97 11.85
N ILE A 42 -5.68 12.26 12.95
CA ILE A 42 -6.70 11.92 13.95
C ILE A 42 -7.42 13.16 14.50
N PRO A 43 -6.72 14.23 14.92
CA PRO A 43 -7.37 15.45 15.38
C PRO A 43 -8.39 16.04 14.40
N ILE A 44 -8.15 15.92 13.08
CA ILE A 44 -9.10 16.36 12.03
C ILE A 44 -10.35 15.46 12.01
N VAL A 45 -10.19 14.14 12.17
CA VAL A 45 -11.31 13.18 12.14
C VAL A 45 -12.20 13.29 13.37
N ILE A 46 -11.60 13.48 14.55
CA ILE A 46 -12.33 13.45 15.83
C ILE A 46 -12.73 14.83 16.34
N GLY A 47 -12.25 15.90 15.70
CA GLY A 47 -12.48 17.29 16.09
C GLY A 47 -13.93 17.76 15.95
N LYS A 48 -14.19 19.03 16.29
CA LYS A 48 -15.54 19.63 16.21
C LYS A 48 -16.10 19.67 14.79
N HIS A 49 -15.23 19.77 13.78
CA HIS A 49 -15.59 19.72 12.36
C HIS A 49 -15.05 18.43 11.75
N ARG A 50 -15.66 17.30 12.12
CA ARG A 50 -15.22 15.97 11.65
C ARG A 50 -15.22 15.90 10.13
N LEU A 51 -14.04 15.80 9.53
CA LEU A 51 -13.92 15.53 8.11
C LEU A 51 -13.77 14.01 7.91
N PRO A 52 -14.67 13.36 7.15
CA PRO A 52 -14.59 11.93 6.91
C PRO A 52 -13.36 11.60 6.04
N ILE A 53 -12.55 10.63 6.49
CA ILE A 53 -11.45 10.10 5.69
C ILE A 53 -11.97 8.94 4.85
N LYS A 54 -11.82 9.06 3.53
CA LYS A 54 -12.22 8.00 2.59
C LYS A 54 -11.26 6.80 2.58
N GLY A 55 -9.99 7.05 2.90
CA GLY A 55 -8.96 6.02 3.07
C GLY A 55 -7.56 6.56 2.79
N ALA A 56 -6.55 5.73 2.98
CA ALA A 56 -5.16 6.00 2.63
C ALA A 56 -4.59 4.89 1.72
N ILE A 57 -3.88 5.28 0.66
CA ILE A 57 -3.15 4.36 -0.21
C ILE A 57 -1.67 4.62 0.01
N ILE A 58 -1.00 3.68 0.66
CA ILE A 58 0.44 3.70 0.87
C ILE A 58 1.09 2.99 -0.32
N MET A 59 2.16 3.57 -0.82
CA MET A 59 2.95 3.01 -1.91
C MET A 59 4.36 2.81 -1.41
N ASP A 60 4.81 1.57 -1.39
CA ASP A 60 6.16 1.23 -0.94
C ASP A 60 6.72 0.10 -1.79
N MET A 61 7.95 0.28 -2.29
CA MET A 61 8.62 -0.58 -3.26
C MET A 61 7.71 -0.98 -4.43
N LEU A 62 7.66 -0.17 -5.50
CA LEU A 62 6.77 -0.39 -6.66
C LEU A 62 7.50 -0.26 -7.99
N LEU A 63 8.55 -1.05 -8.19
CA LEU A 63 9.37 -0.97 -9.40
C LEU A 63 9.66 -2.35 -10.00
N GLU A 64 9.86 -3.39 -9.19
CA GLU A 64 10.35 -4.68 -9.65
C GLU A 64 9.25 -5.55 -10.25
N TYR A 65 9.30 -5.66 -11.58
CA TYR A 65 8.50 -6.57 -12.38
C TYR A 65 9.39 -7.69 -12.94
N ASP A 66 9.16 -8.91 -12.49
CA ASP A 66 9.92 -10.07 -12.97
C ASP A 66 9.01 -11.24 -13.34
N PRO A 67 8.69 -11.41 -14.63
CA PRO A 67 7.85 -12.50 -15.08
C PRO A 67 8.58 -13.84 -15.08
N THR A 68 9.84 -13.96 -14.66
CA THR A 68 10.56 -15.26 -14.62
C THR A 68 9.98 -16.20 -13.58
N ILE A 69 9.89 -17.51 -13.88
CA ILE A 69 9.45 -18.54 -12.91
C ILE A 69 10.33 -18.47 -11.66
N GLY A 70 9.72 -18.46 -10.48
CA GLY A 70 10.46 -18.47 -9.21
C GLY A 70 11.07 -17.14 -8.79
N SER A 71 10.78 -16.04 -9.48
CA SER A 71 11.27 -14.70 -9.11
C SER A 71 10.63 -14.14 -7.82
N GLN A 72 9.44 -14.62 -7.44
CA GLN A 72 8.79 -14.32 -6.15
C GLN A 72 9.17 -15.34 -5.08
N LEU A 73 9.56 -14.85 -3.90
CA LEU A 73 9.77 -15.65 -2.69
C LEU A 73 8.51 -15.60 -1.81
N VAL A 74 8.14 -16.72 -1.18
CA VAL A 74 6.95 -16.79 -0.30
C VAL A 74 7.30 -17.02 1.18
N HIS A 75 8.57 -17.31 1.46
CA HIS A 75 9.05 -17.52 2.82
C HIS A 75 8.98 -16.21 3.62
N GLY A 76 8.52 -16.27 4.87
CA GLY A 76 8.38 -15.11 5.76
C GLY A 76 7.08 -14.30 5.63
N ILE A 77 6.26 -14.56 4.60
CA ILE A 77 4.95 -13.91 4.41
C ILE A 77 3.80 -14.90 4.68
N GLY A 78 3.94 -16.14 4.21
CA GLY A 78 2.78 -16.90 3.77
C GLY A 78 2.00 -17.70 4.83
N ASN A 79 2.49 -17.88 6.05
CA ASN A 79 1.83 -18.80 7.00
C ASN A 79 0.41 -18.35 7.38
N HIS A 80 0.13 -17.05 7.31
CA HIS A 80 -1.18 -16.47 7.62
C HIS A 80 -2.05 -16.18 6.39
N LEU A 81 -1.55 -16.44 5.18
CA LEU A 81 -2.21 -16.08 3.92
C LEU A 81 -2.25 -17.26 2.93
N PRO A 82 -3.00 -18.34 3.23
CA PRO A 82 -3.03 -19.53 2.39
C PRO A 82 -3.53 -19.22 0.97
N GLN A 83 -4.60 -18.42 0.84
CA GLN A 83 -5.14 -18.07 -0.48
C GLN A 83 -4.14 -17.29 -1.35
N TRP A 84 -3.38 -16.37 -0.76
CA TRP A 84 -2.34 -15.65 -1.48
C TRP A 84 -1.21 -16.59 -1.92
N ARG A 85 -0.77 -17.51 -1.04
CA ARG A 85 0.25 -18.52 -1.41
C ARG A 85 -0.22 -19.39 -2.56
N ASP A 86 -1.48 -19.79 -2.57
CA ASP A 86 -2.05 -20.60 -3.64
C ASP A 86 -2.07 -19.83 -4.96
N ARG A 87 -2.44 -18.54 -4.94
CA ARG A 87 -2.36 -17.67 -6.13
C ARG A 87 -0.93 -17.53 -6.65
N VAL A 88 0.05 -17.31 -5.76
CA VAL A 88 1.46 -17.22 -6.17
C VAL A 88 1.97 -18.55 -6.73
N ARG A 89 1.56 -19.68 -6.14
CA ARG A 89 1.89 -21.03 -6.65
C ARG A 89 1.29 -21.27 -8.03
N GLN A 90 0.01 -20.95 -8.23
CA GLN A 90 -0.68 -21.03 -9.52
C GLN A 90 0.00 -20.12 -10.57
N ASN A 91 0.55 -18.98 -10.12
CA ASN A 91 1.35 -18.08 -10.94
C ASN A 91 2.81 -18.53 -11.12
N GLN A 92 3.14 -19.79 -10.81
CA GLN A 92 4.50 -20.35 -10.93
C GLN A 92 5.57 -19.54 -10.20
N PHE A 93 5.19 -18.88 -9.10
CA PHE A 93 6.06 -18.00 -8.32
C PHE A 93 6.70 -16.86 -9.15
N ARG A 94 6.02 -16.39 -10.20
CA ARG A 94 6.43 -15.20 -10.94
C ARG A 94 6.11 -13.95 -10.14
N GLY A 95 6.98 -12.95 -10.24
CA GLY A 95 6.86 -11.63 -9.64
C GLY A 95 6.35 -10.59 -10.63
N ASP A 96 5.33 -10.94 -11.40
CA ASP A 96 4.69 -10.11 -12.43
C ASP A 96 3.39 -9.44 -11.94
N PHE A 97 3.33 -9.17 -10.63
CA PHE A 97 2.14 -8.68 -9.95
C PHE A 97 2.46 -7.58 -8.95
N ALA A 98 1.53 -6.68 -8.71
CA ALA A 98 1.51 -5.84 -7.51
C ALA A 98 0.70 -6.54 -6.42
N ALA A 99 1.15 -6.47 -5.18
CA ALA A 99 0.44 -6.94 -4.00
C ALA A 99 -0.28 -5.79 -3.32
N VAL A 100 -1.48 -6.06 -2.80
CA VAL A 100 -2.23 -5.13 -1.96
C VAL A 100 -2.41 -5.73 -0.58
N TRP A 101 -1.81 -5.12 0.43
CA TRP A 101 -2.00 -5.50 1.82
C TRP A 101 -3.21 -4.76 2.35
N ALA A 102 -4.21 -5.51 2.78
CA ALA A 102 -5.47 -4.99 3.29
C ALA A 102 -5.91 -5.82 4.50
N ARG A 103 -6.51 -5.20 5.50
CA ARG A 103 -7.13 -5.94 6.61
C ARG A 103 -8.44 -6.56 6.14
N HIS A 104 -8.58 -7.83 6.48
CA HIS A 104 -9.80 -8.60 6.23
C HIS A 104 -11.04 -7.86 6.76
N ASP A 105 -12.06 -7.76 5.91
CA ASP A 105 -13.34 -7.08 6.16
C ASP A 105 -13.29 -5.59 6.56
N VAL A 106 -12.12 -4.95 6.61
CA VAL A 106 -11.99 -3.53 7.01
C VAL A 106 -11.64 -2.65 5.81
N ASP A 107 -10.61 -3.03 5.06
CA ASP A 107 -10.08 -2.22 3.95
C ASP A 107 -10.64 -2.67 2.58
N SER A 108 -11.63 -3.59 2.58
CA SER A 108 -12.18 -4.24 1.38
C SER A 108 -12.70 -3.25 0.34
N LYS A 109 -13.43 -2.21 0.77
CA LYS A 109 -13.95 -1.17 -0.14
C LYS A 109 -12.82 -0.44 -0.87
N LEU A 110 -11.75 -0.07 -0.16
CA LEU A 110 -10.62 0.64 -0.75
C LEU A 110 -9.87 -0.24 -1.75
N PHE A 111 -9.66 -1.52 -1.39
CA PHE A 111 -9.10 -2.50 -2.32
C PHE A 111 -9.99 -2.72 -3.55
N GLN A 112 -11.31 -2.88 -3.39
CA GLN A 112 -12.24 -3.10 -4.49
C GLN A 112 -12.23 -1.94 -5.49
N THR A 113 -12.19 -0.70 -4.99
CA THR A 113 -12.06 0.49 -5.86
C THR A 113 -10.72 0.52 -6.59
N LEU A 114 -9.62 0.12 -5.94
CA LEU A 114 -8.34 -0.02 -6.65
C LEU A 114 -8.41 -1.12 -7.71
N GLN A 115 -9.00 -2.26 -7.37
CA GLN A 115 -9.14 -3.42 -8.25
C GLN A 115 -9.96 -3.08 -9.49
N SER A 116 -11.12 -2.43 -9.35
CA SER A 116 -11.95 -2.01 -10.49
C SER A 116 -11.26 -1.01 -11.42
N ASN A 117 -10.29 -0.27 -10.89
CA ASN A 117 -9.51 0.72 -11.63
C ASN A 117 -8.16 0.19 -12.10
N TRP A 118 -7.82 -1.06 -11.81
CA TRP A 118 -6.52 -1.63 -12.16
C TRP A 118 -6.37 -1.80 -13.67
N GLN A 119 -5.25 -1.30 -14.21
CA GLN A 119 -5.00 -1.29 -15.64
C GLN A 119 -4.19 -2.52 -16.07
N ASN A 120 -4.37 -2.95 -17.33
CA ASN A 120 -3.59 -3.99 -17.99
C ASN A 120 -3.46 -5.31 -17.17
N GLU A 121 -4.55 -5.78 -16.57
CA GLU A 121 -4.59 -6.98 -15.72
C GLU A 121 -4.00 -8.24 -16.37
N HIS A 122 -4.16 -8.36 -17.69
CA HIS A 122 -3.60 -9.47 -18.48
C HIS A 122 -2.07 -9.57 -18.40
N LYS A 123 -1.38 -8.46 -18.11
CA LYS A 123 0.08 -8.35 -18.06
C LYS A 123 0.62 -8.07 -16.66
N TYR A 124 -0.04 -7.18 -15.94
CA TYR A 124 0.35 -6.74 -14.60
C TYR A 124 -0.74 -7.17 -13.63
N LYS A 125 -0.53 -8.29 -12.93
CA LYS A 125 -1.56 -8.84 -12.04
C LYS A 125 -1.67 -8.02 -10.76
N LEU A 126 -2.83 -8.09 -10.10
CA LEU A 126 -3.05 -7.48 -8.79
C LEU A 126 -3.46 -8.56 -7.78
N PHE A 127 -2.62 -8.81 -6.77
CA PHE A 127 -2.86 -9.86 -5.78
C PHE A 127 -3.22 -9.26 -4.42
N LEU A 128 -4.42 -9.57 -3.95
CA LEU A 128 -4.83 -9.26 -2.59
C LEU A 128 -4.06 -10.14 -1.60
N MET A 129 -3.52 -9.50 -0.57
CA MET A 129 -3.06 -10.10 0.67
C MET A 129 -4.07 -9.73 1.76
N ASP A 130 -5.02 -10.65 1.96
CA ASP A 130 -6.17 -10.50 2.84
C ASP A 130 -5.78 -10.86 4.28
N ILE A 131 -5.32 -9.86 5.03
CA ILE A 131 -4.61 -10.09 6.29
C ILE A 131 -5.63 -10.20 7.44
N PRO A 132 -5.68 -11.34 8.16
CA PRO A 132 -6.63 -11.57 9.25
C PRO A 132 -6.13 -10.94 10.56
N LEU A 133 -5.92 -9.62 10.53
CA LEU A 133 -5.50 -8.89 11.73
C LEU A 133 -6.62 -8.91 12.80
N PRO A 134 -6.25 -9.00 14.09
CA PRO A 134 -7.23 -8.97 15.16
C PRO A 134 -7.99 -7.63 15.19
N LYS A 135 -9.31 -7.71 15.39
CA LYS A 135 -10.19 -6.55 15.60
C LYS A 135 -9.75 -5.74 16.83
N LEU A 136 -9.90 -4.42 16.75
CA LEU A 136 -9.35 -3.46 17.71
C LEU A 136 -9.76 -3.71 19.17
N GLY A 137 -8.81 -3.41 20.07
CA GLY A 137 -9.00 -3.31 21.51
C GLY A 137 -7.83 -2.52 22.12
N ARG A 138 -8.01 -1.94 23.32
CA ARG A 138 -6.99 -1.08 23.98
C ARG A 138 -5.63 -1.76 24.19
N HIS A 139 -5.57 -3.09 24.10
CA HIS A 139 -4.36 -3.90 24.23
C HIS A 139 -3.59 -4.09 22.91
N LEU A 140 -4.17 -3.66 21.78
CA LEU A 140 -3.56 -3.74 20.44
C LEU A 140 -2.93 -2.41 20.01
N THR A 141 -3.13 -1.33 20.77
CA THR A 141 -2.60 0.00 20.43
C THR A 141 -1.08 0.09 20.55
N PHE A 142 -0.45 -0.80 21.31
CA PHE A 142 1.02 -0.87 21.47
C PHE A 142 1.76 -1.45 20.25
N GLY A 143 1.07 -1.67 19.12
CA GLY A 143 1.71 -2.08 17.85
C GLY A 143 2.51 -3.38 17.97
N LEU A 144 3.78 -3.35 17.55
CA LEU A 144 4.70 -4.49 17.55
C LEU A 144 4.95 -5.11 18.93
N GLU A 145 4.75 -4.35 20.02
CA GLU A 145 4.90 -4.85 21.39
C GLU A 145 3.70 -5.70 21.84
N SER A 146 2.59 -5.67 21.09
CA SER A 146 1.43 -6.49 21.40
C SER A 146 1.72 -7.97 21.07
N LYS A 147 1.72 -8.83 22.09
CA LYS A 147 1.82 -10.30 21.91
C LYS A 147 0.78 -10.86 20.93
N LYS A 148 -0.37 -10.17 20.77
CA LYS A 148 -1.41 -10.56 19.80
C LYS A 148 -1.08 -10.17 18.35
N LEU A 149 -0.26 -9.14 18.15
CA LEU A 149 0.17 -8.68 16.83
C LEU A 149 1.51 -9.27 16.40
N SER A 150 2.30 -9.81 17.34
CA SER A 150 3.58 -10.46 17.06
C SER A 150 3.54 -11.49 15.90
N PRO A 151 2.52 -12.36 15.76
CA PRO A 151 2.41 -13.27 14.62
C PRO A 151 2.24 -12.57 13.26
N TYR A 152 1.76 -11.32 13.28
CA TYR A 152 1.48 -10.51 12.10
C TYR A 152 2.52 -9.42 11.86
N SER A 153 3.66 -9.44 12.56
CA SER A 153 4.67 -8.39 12.51
C SER A 153 5.11 -8.04 11.09
N THR A 154 5.26 -9.03 10.21
CA THR A 154 5.55 -8.83 8.77
C THR A 154 4.60 -7.84 8.11
N PHE A 155 3.30 -7.89 8.44
CA PHE A 155 2.28 -7.04 7.84
C PHE A 155 2.21 -5.63 8.45
N LEU A 156 3.00 -5.36 9.50
CA LEU A 156 3.02 -4.08 10.21
C LEU A 156 4.31 -3.28 9.94
N ARG A 157 5.07 -3.68 8.91
CA ARG A 157 6.42 -3.17 8.67
C ARG A 157 6.51 -1.83 7.93
N SER A 158 5.43 -1.36 7.30
CA SER A 158 5.41 -0.12 6.51
C SER A 158 4.34 0.85 7.02
N ASP A 159 4.31 2.06 6.46
CA ASP A 159 3.57 3.22 6.98
C ASP A 159 2.06 2.99 7.10
N HIS A 160 1.47 2.09 6.32
CA HIS A 160 0.03 1.75 6.39
C HIS A 160 -0.37 1.26 7.79
N SER A 161 0.55 0.63 8.51
CA SER A 161 0.31 0.16 9.88
C SER A 161 0.02 1.29 10.87
N SER A 162 0.55 2.50 10.60
CA SER A 162 0.28 3.69 11.41
C SER A 162 -1.17 4.16 11.27
N PHE A 163 -1.83 3.86 10.15
CA PHE A 163 -3.26 4.12 9.96
C PHE A 163 -4.13 3.03 10.61
N TRP A 164 -3.66 1.78 10.55
CA TRP A 164 -4.36 0.65 11.13
C TRP A 164 -4.39 0.71 12.66
N TYR A 165 -3.25 1.04 13.29
CA TYR A 165 -3.08 1.08 14.75
C TYR A 165 -2.36 2.35 15.23
N PRO A 166 -3.01 3.53 15.14
CA PRO A 166 -2.38 4.85 15.36
C PRO A 166 -2.04 5.20 16.83
N HIS A 167 -1.95 4.22 17.73
CA HIS A 167 -1.70 4.41 19.17
C HIS A 167 -2.52 5.57 19.81
N SER A 168 -3.83 5.58 19.53
CA SER A 168 -4.75 6.65 19.96
C SER A 168 -5.62 6.22 21.14
N ILE A 169 -5.97 7.17 22.02
CA ILE A 169 -6.76 6.94 23.25
C ILE A 169 -8.15 6.36 22.94
N LYS A 170 -8.69 6.64 21.75
CA LYS A 170 -10.02 6.22 21.31
C LYS A 170 -10.03 4.95 20.46
N ASN A 171 -8.88 4.32 20.23
CA ASN A 171 -8.72 3.18 19.30
C ASN A 171 -9.27 3.46 17.89
N GLU A 172 -9.23 4.73 17.44
CA GLU A 172 -9.66 5.08 16.09
C GLU A 172 -8.73 4.42 15.08
N THR A 173 -9.30 3.86 14.03
CA THR A 173 -8.55 3.28 12.92
C THR A 173 -8.96 3.95 11.63
N ILE A 174 -8.02 4.05 10.70
CA ILE A 174 -8.25 4.64 9.40
C ILE A 174 -8.05 3.55 8.36
N ASN A 175 -9.00 3.46 7.42
CA ASN A 175 -8.91 2.51 6.33
C ASN A 175 -7.67 2.83 5.49
N ALA A 176 -6.83 1.82 5.28
CA ALA A 176 -5.60 1.99 4.53
C ALA A 176 -5.20 0.68 3.83
N ILE A 177 -4.62 0.81 2.64
CA ILE A 177 -3.98 -0.31 1.94
C ILE A 177 -2.53 0.03 1.64
N LEU A 178 -1.67 -0.98 1.62
CA LEU A 178 -0.32 -0.86 1.04
C LEU A 178 -0.31 -1.52 -0.33
N LEU A 179 0.08 -0.77 -1.35
CA LEU A 179 0.42 -1.25 -2.68
C LEU A 179 1.93 -1.42 -2.79
N THR A 180 2.39 -2.64 -3.04
CA THR A 180 3.82 -2.98 -3.10
C THR A 180 4.12 -4.07 -4.12
N ASP A 181 5.34 -4.12 -4.64
CA ASP A 181 5.87 -5.25 -5.41
C ASP A 181 6.47 -6.35 -4.52
N LEU A 182 6.42 -6.18 -3.19
CA LEU A 182 7.00 -7.05 -2.16
C LEU A 182 8.52 -7.01 -2.07
N GLY A 183 9.22 -6.12 -2.76
CA GLY A 183 10.61 -5.72 -2.54
C GLY A 183 11.55 -6.81 -2.02
N PRO A 184 11.78 -6.91 -0.69
CA PRO A 184 12.69 -7.90 -0.09
C PRO A 184 12.31 -9.37 -0.36
N TRP A 185 11.11 -9.64 -0.85
CA TRP A 185 10.64 -10.97 -1.28
C TRP A 185 10.71 -11.17 -2.80
N ARG A 186 11.28 -10.23 -3.57
CA ARG A 186 11.68 -10.43 -4.96
C ARG A 186 13.10 -10.97 -5.00
N ARG A 187 13.33 -12.10 -5.68
CA ARG A 187 14.65 -12.78 -5.70
C ARG A 187 15.81 -11.87 -6.12
N LYS A 188 15.59 -10.95 -7.07
CA LYS A 188 16.60 -9.99 -7.56
C LYS A 188 16.93 -8.88 -6.56
N VAL A 189 16.04 -8.61 -5.61
CA VAL A 189 16.10 -7.50 -4.64
C VAL A 189 16.43 -8.01 -3.23
N ALA A 190 16.02 -9.22 -2.87
CA ALA A 190 16.12 -9.79 -1.53
C ALA A 190 17.50 -9.62 -0.86
N ASN A 191 18.58 -9.88 -1.61
CA ASN A 191 19.95 -9.79 -1.08
C ASN A 191 20.58 -8.38 -1.20
N LYS A 192 19.83 -7.40 -1.71
CA LYS A 192 20.30 -6.03 -1.97
C LYS A 192 19.56 -4.99 -1.15
N TYR A 193 18.38 -5.32 -0.64
CA TYR A 193 17.58 -4.46 0.21
C TYR A 193 18.41 -3.95 1.40
N HIS A 194 18.31 -2.66 1.71
CA HIS A 194 19.12 -1.96 2.73
C HIS A 194 20.64 -2.03 2.52
N SER A 195 21.08 -2.15 1.28
CA SER A 195 22.51 -2.10 0.93
C SER A 195 22.76 -1.10 -0.19
N SER A 196 24.03 -0.76 -0.42
CA SER A 196 24.46 0.07 -1.55
C SER A 196 24.15 -0.55 -2.93
N MET A 197 23.78 -1.83 -2.97
CA MET A 197 23.34 -2.50 -4.18
C MET A 197 21.89 -2.20 -4.55
N ASP A 198 21.11 -1.59 -3.64
CA ASP A 198 19.82 -1.01 -3.94
C ASP A 198 20.02 0.36 -4.64
N ASN A 199 19.99 0.33 -5.96
CA ASN A 199 20.34 1.48 -6.80
C ASN A 199 19.59 1.43 -8.12
N SER A 200 19.93 2.34 -9.03
CA SER A 200 19.26 2.53 -10.32
C SER A 200 19.30 1.35 -11.29
N LYS A 201 19.96 0.23 -10.97
CA LYS A 201 20.03 -0.97 -11.82
C LYS A 201 18.65 -1.60 -12.11
N LEU A 202 17.64 -1.35 -11.28
CA LEU A 202 16.28 -1.81 -11.51
C LEU A 202 15.48 -0.90 -12.47
N LEU A 203 16.04 0.23 -12.92
CA LEU A 203 15.40 1.16 -13.87
C LEU A 203 15.44 0.63 -15.31
N SER A 204 14.75 -0.49 -15.53
CA SER A 204 14.52 -1.05 -16.86
C SER A 204 13.21 -0.55 -17.46
N ARG A 205 13.06 -0.63 -18.79
CA ARG A 205 11.81 -0.27 -19.47
C ARG A 205 10.62 -1.09 -18.96
N SER A 206 10.79 -2.39 -18.69
CA SER A 206 9.72 -3.24 -18.16
C SER A 206 9.26 -2.80 -16.78
N ASN A 207 10.21 -2.49 -15.90
CA ASN A 207 9.94 -2.03 -14.54
C ASN A 207 9.27 -0.65 -14.54
N LEU A 208 9.72 0.27 -15.39
CA LEU A 208 9.09 1.59 -15.54
C LEU A 208 7.67 1.50 -16.11
N LEU A 209 7.40 0.58 -17.04
CA LEU A 209 6.04 0.35 -17.55
C LEU A 209 5.13 -0.28 -16.49
N PHE A 210 5.66 -1.14 -15.63
CA PHE A 210 4.92 -1.67 -14.48
C PHE A 210 4.60 -0.58 -13.46
N LEU A 211 5.58 0.25 -13.08
CA LEU A 211 5.36 1.42 -12.22
C LEU A 211 4.33 2.39 -12.84
N LYS A 212 4.41 2.63 -14.16
CA LYS A 212 3.40 3.43 -14.87
C LYS A 212 2.01 2.84 -14.70
N ASN A 213 1.84 1.52 -14.83
CA ASN A 213 0.56 0.86 -14.62
C ASN A 213 0.00 1.10 -13.22
N CYS A 214 0.85 1.01 -12.19
CA CYS A 214 0.48 1.32 -10.81
C CYS A 214 0.01 2.78 -10.69
N ILE A 215 0.78 3.73 -11.23
CA ILE A 215 0.45 5.16 -11.21
C ILE A 215 -0.88 5.44 -11.92
N ASP A 216 -1.08 4.92 -13.13
CA ASP A 216 -2.32 5.12 -13.89
C ASP A 216 -3.55 4.55 -13.13
N SER A 217 -3.38 3.37 -12.53
CA SER A 217 -4.45 2.70 -11.76
C SER A 217 -4.81 3.49 -10.50
N ILE A 218 -3.80 4.00 -9.78
CA ILE A 218 -4.01 4.84 -8.59
C ILE A 218 -4.63 6.18 -8.98
N MET A 219 -4.22 6.79 -10.10
CA MET A 219 -4.83 8.03 -10.58
C MET A 219 -6.33 7.85 -10.81
N LYS A 220 -6.75 6.78 -11.50
CA LYS A 220 -8.16 6.43 -11.68
C LYS A 220 -8.88 6.17 -10.36
N THR A 221 -8.23 5.45 -9.45
CA THR A 221 -8.76 5.16 -8.10
C THR A 221 -9.00 6.43 -7.30
N ILE A 222 -8.07 7.38 -7.33
CA ILE A 222 -8.19 8.68 -6.66
C ILE A 222 -9.36 9.49 -7.22
N LEU A 223 -9.53 9.51 -8.55
CA LEU A 223 -10.65 10.20 -9.20
C LEU A 223 -11.98 9.55 -8.81
N ASP A 224 -12.07 8.22 -8.82
CA ASP A 224 -13.28 7.48 -8.44
C ASP A 224 -13.66 7.76 -6.98
N ILE A 225 -12.71 7.58 -6.04
CA ILE A 225 -12.91 7.90 -4.61
C ILE A 225 -13.31 9.37 -4.42
N GLY A 226 -12.70 10.28 -5.17
CA GLY A 226 -12.89 11.72 -5.06
C GLY A 226 -14.10 12.27 -5.81
N ASN A 227 -14.86 11.44 -6.53
CA ASN A 227 -15.85 11.88 -7.53
C ASN A 227 -15.28 12.96 -8.46
N GLY A 228 -14.05 12.75 -8.91
CA GLY A 228 -13.28 13.69 -9.69
C GLY A 228 -13.27 13.39 -11.19
N PHE A 229 -12.85 14.37 -11.96
CA PHE A 229 -12.67 14.26 -13.41
C PHE A 229 -11.43 15.05 -13.84
N CYS A 230 -10.91 14.74 -15.02
CA CYS A 230 -9.82 15.49 -15.65
C CYS A 230 -10.28 16.08 -16.97
N GLN A 231 -9.70 17.20 -17.38
CA GLN A 231 -9.96 17.75 -18.70
C GLN A 231 -9.23 16.88 -19.73
N GLN A 232 -9.90 16.50 -20.83
CA GLN A 232 -9.21 15.94 -21.97
C GLN A 232 -8.39 17.07 -22.61
N ASN A 233 -7.12 16.82 -22.88
CA ASN A 233 -6.33 17.74 -23.68
C ASN A 233 -6.92 17.72 -25.09
N GLU A 234 -7.50 18.84 -25.53
CA GLU A 234 -7.76 19.13 -26.94
C GLU A 234 -6.43 19.16 -27.73
#